data_AF-A0A1D2RCZ5-F1
#
_entry.id   AF-A0A1D2RCZ5-F1
#
_cell.length_a   1.000
_cell.length_b   1.000
_cell.length_c   1.000
_cell.angle_alpha   90.00
_cell.angle_beta   90.00
_cell.angle_gamma   90.00
#
_symmetry.space_group_name_H-M   'P 1'
#
loop_
_entity.id
_entity.type
_entity.pdbx_description
1 polymer ?
#
loop_
_entity_poly.entity_id
_entity_poly.type
_entity_poly.pdbx_seq_one_letter_code
_entity_poly.pdbx_strand_id
1 'polypeptide(L)'
;KFLLYFIIGGLAVSIVTYLGSHGKGILAAFVALFPAVTIITFYLIYLNSGVETTLSYAKGLLILTPAWLLYVGVIIVMLPRYGFGASILSGVLLYITASLLTYELVKYLKI
;
A
#
# COMPACT_ATOMS: atom_id res chain seq x y z
N LYS A 1 -13.38 5.89 -18.10
CA LYS A 1 -13.14 5.41 -16.72
C LYS A 1 -11.67 5.07 -16.47
N PHE A 2 -11.08 4.10 -17.18
CA PHE A 2 -9.68 3.68 -16.97
C PHE A 2 -8.63 4.77 -17.28
N LEU A 3 -8.84 5.59 -18.32
CA LEU A 3 -7.95 6.71 -18.62
C LEU A 3 -7.84 7.73 -17.47
N LEU A 4 -8.96 8.02 -16.79
CA LEU A 4 -8.97 8.92 -15.64
C LEU A 4 -8.17 8.33 -14.46
N TYR A 5 -8.33 7.03 -14.19
CA TYR A 5 -7.56 6.34 -13.15
C TYR A 5 -6.07 6.31 -13.46
N PHE A 6 -5.71 6.11 -14.72
CA PHE A 6 -4.35 6.19 -15.20
C PHE A 6 -3.75 7.58 -14.99
N ILE A 7 -4.47 8.64 -15.33
CA ILE A 7 -4.03 10.03 -15.12
C ILE A 7 -3.81 10.32 -13.63
N ILE A 8 -4.77 9.93 -12.77
CA ILE A 8 -4.65 10.13 -11.32
C ILE A 8 -3.43 9.41 -10.76
N GLY A 9 -3.24 8.13 -11.13
CA GLY A 9 -2.08 7.34 -10.71
C GLY A 9 -0.76 7.94 -11.22
N GLY A 10 -0.69 8.30 -12.50
CA GLY A 10 0.48 8.91 -13.12
C GLY A 10 0.86 10.25 -12.49
N LEU A 11 -0.13 11.11 -12.21
CA LEU A 11 0.09 12.38 -11.52
C LEU A 11 0.59 12.15 -10.09
N ALA A 12 -0.01 11.22 -9.34
CA ALA A 12 0.44 10.90 -7.99
C ALA A 12 1.89 10.44 -7.98
N VAL A 13 2.26 9.48 -8.84
CA VAL A 13 3.65 8.98 -8.97
C VAL A 13 4.61 10.12 -9.34
N SER A 14 4.22 10.97 -10.29
CA SER A 14 5.07 12.09 -10.74
C SER A 14 5.29 13.12 -9.62
N ILE A 15 4.24 13.50 -8.90
CA ILE A 15 4.33 14.44 -7.78
C ILE A 15 5.17 13.86 -6.64
N VAL A 16 4.93 12.61 -6.26
CA VAL A 16 5.70 11.91 -5.21
C VAL A 16 7.17 11.85 -5.59
N THR A 17 7.48 11.51 -6.84
CA THR A 17 8.86 11.45 -7.35
C THR A 17 9.53 12.82 -7.31
N TYR A 18 8.85 13.87 -7.79
CA TYR A 18 9.34 15.24 -7.75
C TYR A 18 9.61 15.71 -6.32
N LEU A 19 8.67 15.51 -5.40
CA LEU A 19 8.84 15.90 -4.01
C LEU A 19 9.96 15.12 -3.31
N GLY A 20 10.03 13.80 -3.55
CA GLY A 20 11.04 12.93 -2.99
C GLY A 20 12.45 13.28 -3.47
N SER A 21 12.63 13.56 -4.76
CA SER A 21 13.93 13.95 -5.33
C SER A 21 14.42 15.31 -4.85
N HIS A 22 13.54 16.18 -4.36
CA HIS A 22 13.87 17.47 -3.75
C HIS A 22 13.98 17.40 -2.22
N GLY A 23 14.13 16.21 -1.64
CA GLY A 23 14.32 16.02 -0.19
C GLY A 23 13.06 16.23 0.66
N LYS A 24 11.89 16.47 0.05
CA LYS A 24 10.62 16.67 0.77
C LYS A 24 9.95 15.34 1.12
N GLY A 25 10.67 14.48 1.85
CA GLY A 25 10.26 13.10 2.12
C GLY A 25 8.88 12.94 2.76
N ILE A 26 8.56 13.74 3.79
CA ILE A 26 7.25 13.69 4.46
C ILE A 26 6.12 14.10 3.51
N LEU A 27 6.33 15.15 2.71
CA LEU A 27 5.31 15.61 1.76
C LEU A 27 5.10 14.61 0.62
N ALA A 28 6.19 13.99 0.14
CA ALA A 28 6.13 12.90 -0.82
C ALA A 28 5.34 11.70 -0.25
N ALA A 29 5.62 11.31 1.00
CA ALA A 29 4.89 10.25 1.69
C ALA A 29 3.41 10.60 1.90
N PHE A 30 3.08 11.83 2.26
CA PHE A 30 1.69 12.31 2.38
C PHE A 30 0.93 12.15 1.06
N VAL A 31 1.50 12.58 -0.07
CA VAL A 31 0.87 12.44 -1.38
C VAL A 31 0.72 10.96 -1.76
N ALA A 32 1.74 10.13 -1.49
CA ALA A 32 1.71 8.70 -1.77
C ALA A 32 0.64 7.95 -0.95
N LEU A 33 0.41 8.39 0.30
CA LEU A 33 -0.55 7.79 1.22
C LEU A 33 -1.95 8.44 1.14
N PHE A 34 -2.12 9.47 0.30
CA PHE A 34 -3.42 10.09 0.13
C PHE A 34 -4.43 9.04 -0.39
N PRO A 35 -5.58 8.83 0.28
CA PRO A 35 -6.43 7.65 0.07
C PRO A 35 -7.31 7.76 -1.19
N ALA A 36 -6.82 8.32 -2.30
CA ALA A 36 -7.60 8.52 -3.52
C ALA A 36 -8.13 7.20 -4.09
N VAL A 37 -7.27 6.20 -4.26
CA VAL A 37 -7.67 4.88 -4.76
C VAL A 37 -8.63 4.22 -3.77
N THR A 38 -8.28 4.22 -2.49
CA THR A 38 -9.08 3.60 -1.43
C THR A 38 -10.48 4.19 -1.31
N ILE A 39 -10.64 5.52 -1.40
CA ILE A 39 -11.95 6.19 -1.41
C ILE A 39 -12.79 5.71 -2.60
N ILE A 40 -12.20 5.69 -3.80
CA ILE A 40 -12.90 5.22 -5.01
C ILE A 40 -13.30 3.74 -4.86
N THR A 41 -12.41 2.90 -4.33
CA THR A 41 -12.69 1.48 -4.10
C THR A 41 -13.79 1.29 -3.05
N PHE A 42 -13.75 2.01 -1.93
CA PHE A 42 -14.83 1.96 -0.93
C PHE A 42 -16.18 2.34 -1.53
N TYR A 43 -16.23 3.43 -2.29
CA TYR A 43 -17.46 3.87 -2.95
C TYR A 43 -17.99 2.82 -3.92
N LEU A 44 -17.12 2.24 -4.76
CA LEU A 44 -17.52 1.21 -5.71
C LEU A 44 -17.98 -0.08 -5.01
N ILE A 45 -17.25 -0.56 -4.00
CA ILE A 45 -17.67 -1.75 -3.24
C ILE A 45 -19.01 -1.50 -2.56
N TYR A 46 -19.19 -0.34 -1.93
CA TYR A 46 -20.43 0.01 -1.25
C TYR A 46 -21.63 0.01 -2.21
N LEU A 47 -21.49 0.64 -3.37
CA LEU A 47 -22.56 0.69 -4.37
C LEU A 47 -22.90 -0.68 -4.96
N ASN A 48 -21.94 -1.59 -5.09
CA ASN A 48 -22.14 -2.89 -5.73
C ASN A 48 -22.45 -4.03 -4.74
N SER A 49 -22.05 -3.90 -3.48
CA SER A 49 -22.01 -5.03 -2.52
C SER A 49 -22.36 -4.64 -1.09
N GLY A 50 -22.74 -3.39 -0.83
CA GLY A 50 -23.28 -2.93 0.45
C GLY A 50 -22.26 -2.82 1.58
N VAL A 51 -22.79 -2.62 2.80
CA VAL A 51 -22.01 -2.27 4.00
C VAL A 51 -21.05 -3.38 4.41
N GLU A 52 -21.52 -4.63 4.52
CA GLU A 52 -20.72 -5.73 5.08
C GLU A 52 -19.46 -6.01 4.26
N THR A 53 -19.57 -6.06 2.94
CA THR A 53 -18.44 -6.25 2.02
C THR A 53 -17.45 -5.08 2.11
N THR A 54 -17.96 -3.86 2.23
CA THR A 54 -17.15 -2.65 2.39
C THR A 54 -16.36 -2.67 3.70
N LEU A 55 -17.00 -3.09 4.80
CA LEU A 55 -16.35 -3.25 6.11
C LEU A 55 -15.31 -4.38 6.09
N SER A 56 -15.60 -5.49 5.44
CA SER A 56 -14.65 -6.58 5.26
C SER A 56 -13.37 -6.12 4.54
N TYR A 57 -13.53 -5.35 3.46
CA TYR A 57 -12.40 -4.72 2.77
C TYR A 57 -11.62 -3.76 3.68
N ALA A 58 -12.31 -2.91 4.45
CA ALA A 58 -11.66 -2.00 5.41
C ALA A 58 -10.82 -2.76 6.45
N LYS A 59 -11.38 -3.84 7.03
CA LYS A 59 -10.67 -4.72 7.97
C LYS A 59 -9.47 -5.37 7.30
N GLY A 60 -9.61 -5.84 6.06
CA GLY A 60 -8.51 -6.41 5.29
C GLY A 60 -7.33 -5.45 5.11
N LEU A 61 -7.61 -4.17 4.81
CA LEU A 61 -6.56 -3.14 4.73
C LEU A 61 -5.82 -2.98 6.07
N LEU A 62 -6.56 -2.94 7.18
CA LEU A 62 -5.97 -2.82 8.52
C LEU A 62 -5.12 -4.03 8.89
N ILE A 63 -5.64 -5.23 8.64
CA ILE A 63 -4.98 -6.51 8.94
C ILE A 63 -3.69 -6.68 8.13
N LEU A 64 -3.62 -6.18 6.90
CA LEU A 64 -2.43 -6.24 6.05
C LEU A 64 -1.45 -5.07 6.29
N THR A 65 -1.83 -4.06 7.08
CA THR A 65 -0.96 -2.91 7.40
C THR A 65 0.37 -3.33 8.06
N PRO A 66 0.42 -4.29 9.02
CA PRO A 66 1.68 -4.78 9.57
C PRO A 66 2.66 -5.33 8.52
N ALA A 67 2.18 -6.07 7.52
CA ALA A 67 3.03 -6.58 6.44
C ALA A 67 3.62 -5.43 5.61
N TRP A 68 2.83 -4.38 5.36
CA TRP A 68 3.31 -3.16 4.70
C TRP A 68 4.36 -2.40 5.54
N LEU A 69 4.17 -2.32 6.86
CA LEU A 69 5.16 -1.71 7.76
C LEU A 69 6.48 -2.48 7.75
N LEU A 70 6.44 -3.82 7.70
CA LEU A 70 7.64 -4.65 7.54
C LEU A 70 8.39 -4.32 6.24
N TYR A 71 7.68 -4.16 5.13
CA TYR A 71 8.27 -3.72 3.85
C TYR A 71 8.99 -2.38 3.99
N VAL A 72 8.32 -1.36 4.53
CA VAL A 72 8.92 -0.03 4.71
C VAL A 72 10.13 -0.09 5.65
N GLY A 73 10.03 -0.86 6.73
CA GLY A 73 11.14 -1.09 7.67
C GLY A 73 12.36 -1.71 7.00
N VAL A 74 12.16 -2.69 6.11
CA VAL A 74 13.24 -3.27 5.31
C VAL A 74 13.90 -2.22 4.42
N ILE A 75 13.12 -1.36 3.73
CA ILE A 75 13.70 -0.28 2.93
C ILE A 75 14.54 0.67 3.79
N ILE A 76 14.04 1.09 4.95
CA ILE A 76 14.77 1.99 5.87
C ILE A 76 16.11 1.39 6.31
N VAL A 77 16.15 0.10 6.64
CA VAL A 77 17.34 -0.56 7.18
C VAL A 77 18.33 -0.98 6.08
N MET A 78 17.83 -1.52 4.97
CA MET A 78 18.67 -2.12 3.93
C MET A 78 19.16 -1.11 2.90
N LEU A 79 18.38 -0.06 2.58
CA LEU A 79 18.74 0.92 1.54
C LEU A 79 20.13 1.53 1.74
N PRO A 80 20.53 2.00 2.95
CA PRO A 80 21.86 2.56 3.16
C PRO A 80 22.99 1.50 3.19
N ARG A 81 22.67 0.20 3.31
CA ARG A 81 23.67 -0.87 3.51
C ARG A 81 23.93 -1.72 2.28
N TYR A 82 22.87 -2.04 1.53
CA TYR A 82 22.89 -3.01 0.43
C TYR A 82 22.44 -2.39 -0.90
N GLY A 83 22.09 -1.09 -0.91
CA GLY A 83 21.63 -0.37 -2.08
C GLY A 83 20.17 -0.65 -2.45
N PHE A 84 19.70 0.00 -3.52
CA PHE A 84 18.28 0.04 -3.89
C PHE A 84 17.72 -1.33 -4.30
N GLY A 85 18.40 -2.04 -5.21
CA GLY A 85 17.90 -3.29 -5.78
C GLY A 85 17.68 -4.38 -4.73
N ALA A 86 18.68 -4.61 -3.87
CA ALA A 86 18.59 -5.60 -2.80
C ALA A 86 17.46 -5.28 -1.81
N SER A 87 17.30 -3.99 -1.47
CA SER A 87 16.29 -3.53 -0.51
C SER A 87 14.86 -3.69 -1.03
N ILE A 88 14.62 -3.34 -2.30
CA ILE A 88 13.31 -3.50 -2.92
C ILE A 88 12.96 -4.99 -3.02
N LEU A 89 13.88 -5.83 -3.51
CA LEU A 89 13.63 -7.26 -3.66
C LEU A 89 13.30 -7.91 -2.32
N SER A 90 14.12 -7.69 -1.29
CA SER A 90 13.90 -8.28 0.04
C SER A 90 12.61 -7.77 0.67
N GLY A 91 12.33 -6.47 0.56
CA GLY A 91 11.11 -5.87 1.08
C GLY A 91 9.85 -6.45 0.43
N VAL A 92 9.83 -6.57 -0.90
CA VAL A 92 8.68 -7.12 -1.63
C VAL A 92 8.45 -8.59 -1.28
N LEU A 93 9.53 -9.38 -1.21
CA LEU A 93 9.43 -10.78 -0.79
C LEU A 93 8.86 -10.89 0.64
N LEU A 94 9.37 -10.08 1.57
CA LEU A 94 8.88 -10.07 2.95
C LEU A 94 7.39 -9.66 3.01
N TYR A 95 6.98 -8.65 2.26
CA TYR A 95 5.58 -8.23 2.17
C TYR A 95 4.68 -9.36 1.70
N ILE A 96 5.05 -10.05 0.61
CA ILE A 96 4.26 -11.16 0.06
C ILE A 96 4.17 -12.29 1.10
N THR A 97 5.30 -12.74 1.65
CA THR A 97 5.31 -13.83 2.63
C THR A 97 4.50 -13.47 3.89
N ALA A 98 4.69 -12.26 4.45
CA ALA A 98 3.95 -11.81 5.62
C ALA A 98 2.45 -11.66 5.34
N SER A 99 2.06 -11.20 4.15
CA SER A 99 0.67 -11.08 3.74
C SER A 99 0.00 -12.44 3.59
N LEU A 100 0.70 -13.42 2.99
CA LEU A 100 0.20 -14.79 2.85
C LEU A 100 0.05 -15.49 4.21
N LEU A 101 1.03 -15.35 5.10
CA LEU A 101 0.94 -15.88 6.46
C LEU A 101 -0.22 -15.24 7.24
N THR A 102 -0.38 -13.92 7.12
CA THR A 102 -1.52 -13.21 7.72
C THR A 102 -2.85 -13.72 7.18
N TYR A 103 -2.96 -13.95 5.87
CA TYR A 103 -4.16 -14.49 5.25
C TYR A 103 -4.52 -15.89 5.81
N GLU A 104 -3.56 -16.80 5.89
CA GLU A 104 -3.79 -18.13 6.46
C GLU A 104 -4.13 -18.06 7.96
N LEU A 105 -3.50 -17.14 8.71
CA LEU A 105 -3.81 -16.94 10.12
C LEU A 105 -5.25 -16.44 10.33
N VAL A 106 -5.68 -15.45 9.56
CA VAL A 106 -7.06 -14.92 9.62
C VAL A 106 -8.07 -16.01 9.30
N LYS A 107 -7.82 -16.80 8.26
CA LYS A 107 -8.63 -17.96 7.88
C LYS A 107 -8.70 -19.01 9.00
N TYR A 108 -7.57 -19.34 9.62
CA TYR A 108 -7.49 -20.28 10.73
C TYR A 108 -8.28 -19.78 11.96
N LEU A 109 -8.15 -18.50 12.29
CA LEU A 109 -8.82 -17.86 13.41
C LEU A 109 -10.31 -17.54 13.14
N LYS A 110 -10.77 -17.67 11.90
CA LYS A 110 -12.14 -17.33 11.44
C LYS A 110 -12.54 -15.88 11.76
N ILE A 111 -11.61 -14.94 11.57
CA ILE A 111 -11.79 -13.50 11.80
C ILE A 111 -12.05 -12.77 10.47
#